data_AF-A0A6V7NK53-F1
#
_entry.id   AF-A0A6V7NK53-F1
#
_cell.length_a   1.000
_cell.length_b   1.000
_cell.length_c   1.000
_cell.angle_alpha   90.00
_cell.angle_beta   90.00
_cell.angle_gamma   90.00
#
_symmetry.space_group_name_H-M   'P 1'
#
loop_
_entity.id
_entity.type
_entity.pdbx_description
1 polymer ?
#
loop_
_entity_poly.entity_id
_entity_poly.type
_entity_poly.pdbx_seq_one_letter_code
_entity_poly.pdbx_strand_id
1 'polypeptide(L)'
;MKLVPPIPSRVSRPQTGESDAAIKTSTPARAAAAAAADEMLPSAAAAASSSNHHLLLLFLLLLLVLGPSDALVHLKSKPFPFTFLDAPARFAVPIDSSGICGSLHVADPIYACSPLQNVWSSSGGGDAAKFVLISRGLCSFEEKVRVAQEGGFDAAIIYDDQEKSSLYSMIGNTEGINIHAVFISKMAGETLKKFTRGEDGECCIGSSIDETTGTVLVISFVSLVVIISVLAAFLFARNCRLLRRGVHSQPTSMKRQAVEVLPCFTFKTAYLNSKRNAETCAICLEDYQDGEMIRVLPCEHEYHAVCVDSWLTKWGTFCPVCKQEVNSGE
;
A
#
# COMPACT_ATOMS: atom_id res chain seq x y z
N MET A 1 67.81 -16.77 24.56
CA MET A 1 68.40 -15.84 25.55
C MET A 1 67.25 -15.05 26.17
N LYS A 2 67.05 -14.90 27.49
CA LYS A 2 67.66 -15.51 28.71
C LYS A 2 66.46 -15.95 29.62
N LEU A 3 66.48 -17.14 30.21
CA LEU A 3 66.77 -17.42 31.64
C LEU A 3 66.00 -16.51 32.65
N VAL A 4 65.09 -16.95 33.56
CA VAL A 4 65.04 -18.08 34.57
C VAL A 4 65.75 -17.74 35.91
N PRO A 5 65.23 -18.00 37.14
CA PRO A 5 63.84 -18.23 37.62
C PRO A 5 63.30 -17.30 38.81
N PRO A 6 63.08 -17.66 40.11
CA PRO A 6 61.73 -17.71 40.71
C PRO A 6 61.48 -17.11 42.14
N ILE A 7 60.19 -17.00 42.55
CA ILE A 7 59.49 -17.49 43.81
C ILE A 7 60.33 -17.67 45.12
N PRO A 8 59.86 -17.39 46.40
CA PRO A 8 58.64 -16.72 46.94
C PRO A 8 58.84 -15.75 48.18
N SER A 9 57.71 -15.25 48.73
CA SER A 9 57.30 -15.32 50.17
C SER A 9 57.21 -14.06 51.07
N ARG A 10 56.42 -14.23 52.16
CA ARG A 10 56.11 -13.34 53.32
C ARG A 10 55.25 -12.10 53.00
N VAL A 11 54.01 -11.98 53.51
CA VAL A 11 53.53 -11.80 54.91
C VAL A 11 53.57 -10.34 55.36
N SER A 12 52.38 -9.71 55.44
CA SER A 12 51.93 -8.93 56.61
C SER A 12 50.45 -8.50 56.52
N ARG A 13 49.82 -8.38 57.70
CA ARG A 13 48.56 -7.70 58.06
C ARG A 13 49.03 -6.72 59.19
N PRO A 14 48.51 -5.48 59.39
CA PRO A 14 47.08 -5.23 59.60
C PRO A 14 46.50 -3.83 59.21
N GLN A 15 45.19 -3.65 59.51
CA GLN A 15 44.44 -2.45 59.99
C GLN A 15 44.91 -1.04 59.58
N THR A 16 44.01 -0.12 59.16
CA THR A 16 43.10 0.64 60.06
C THR A 16 41.94 1.37 59.31
N GLY A 17 40.88 1.75 60.05
CA GLY A 17 39.88 2.80 59.72
C GLY A 17 38.86 2.54 58.59
N GLU A 18 37.71 3.21 58.51
CA GLU A 18 36.92 3.95 59.53
C GLU A 18 35.46 4.13 59.03
N SER A 19 34.50 4.30 59.95
CA SER A 19 33.18 4.99 59.83
C SER A 19 32.21 4.75 58.65
N ASP A 20 31.07 4.14 59.01
CA ASP A 20 29.69 4.66 58.88
C ASP A 20 28.87 4.70 57.55
N ALA A 21 27.64 4.16 57.69
CA ALA A 21 26.33 4.62 57.17
C ALA A 21 26.05 4.73 55.65
N ALA A 22 24.85 4.39 55.13
CA ALA A 22 23.67 3.66 55.63
C ALA A 22 22.70 3.32 54.45
N ILE A 23 21.53 2.72 54.74
CA ILE A 23 20.31 2.67 53.87
C ILE A 23 20.44 1.73 52.63
N LYS A 24 19.84 0.52 52.61
CA LYS A 24 18.44 0.17 52.22
C LYS A 24 18.02 0.69 50.82
N THR A 25 17.59 -0.08 49.81
CA THR A 25 17.42 -1.55 49.54
C THR A 25 17.61 -1.75 47.99
N SER A 26 17.28 -2.81 47.23
CA SER A 26 16.31 -3.92 47.35
C SER A 26 16.61 -5.11 46.39
N THR A 27 15.83 -6.19 46.57
CA THR A 27 15.42 -7.29 45.67
C THR A 27 16.10 -7.49 44.29
N PRO A 28 16.62 -8.71 43.99
CA PRO A 28 17.20 -9.06 42.68
C PRO A 28 16.16 -9.58 41.66
N ALA A 29 16.47 -9.42 40.36
CA ALA A 29 15.74 -10.05 39.26
C ALA A 29 16.32 -11.43 38.89
N ARG A 30 15.50 -12.37 38.38
CA ARG A 30 15.97 -13.68 37.89
C ARG A 30 15.09 -14.28 36.79
N ALA A 31 15.67 -14.34 35.59
CA ALA A 31 15.54 -15.32 34.48
C ALA A 31 14.18 -15.99 34.11
N ALA A 32 13.96 -16.18 32.81
CA ALA A 32 12.77 -16.79 32.22
C ALA A 32 12.98 -18.23 31.71
N ALA A 33 11.89 -19.00 31.62
CA ALA A 33 11.64 -20.21 30.79
C ALA A 33 10.18 -20.70 31.04
N ALA A 34 9.51 -21.56 30.26
CA ALA A 34 9.45 -21.88 28.82
C ALA A 34 8.37 -22.99 28.61
N ALA A 35 7.88 -23.22 27.37
CA ALA A 35 6.84 -24.22 26.97
C ALA A 35 5.40 -23.94 27.49
N ALA A 36 4.26 -24.10 26.77
CA ALA A 36 3.79 -25.01 25.69
C ALA A 36 3.31 -26.39 26.20
N ALA A 37 2.19 -27.00 25.78
CA ALA A 37 0.97 -26.62 24.99
C ALA A 37 -0.15 -27.69 25.27
N ASP A 38 -1.39 -27.76 24.73
CA ASP A 38 -2.19 -26.95 23.77
C ASP A 38 -3.70 -26.96 24.24
N GLU A 39 -4.85 -27.17 23.56
CA GLU A 39 -5.33 -27.42 22.16
C GLU A 39 -6.87 -27.11 22.08
N MET A 40 -7.51 -27.35 20.92
CA MET A 40 -8.95 -27.55 20.62
C MET A 40 -9.94 -26.36 20.49
N LEU A 41 -10.49 -26.23 19.27
CA LEU A 41 -11.72 -25.52 18.87
C LEU A 41 -12.72 -26.57 18.28
N PRO A 42 -14.05 -26.31 18.10
CA PRO A 42 -14.47 -25.66 16.84
C PRO A 42 -15.85 -24.94 16.79
N SER A 43 -16.03 -24.19 15.69
CA SER A 43 -17.27 -23.92 14.93
C SER A 43 -18.42 -23.08 15.54
N ALA A 44 -18.59 -21.87 14.99
CA ALA A 44 -19.84 -21.10 14.98
C ALA A 44 -20.09 -20.45 13.59
N ALA A 45 -19.55 -21.03 12.51
CA ALA A 45 -19.37 -20.35 11.22
C ALA A 45 -20.59 -20.35 10.27
N ALA A 46 -21.67 -21.06 10.58
CA ALA A 46 -22.71 -21.40 9.60
C ALA A 46 -23.61 -20.23 9.18
N ALA A 47 -23.94 -19.30 10.09
CA ALA A 47 -24.97 -18.28 9.84
C ALA A 47 -24.49 -17.06 9.02
N ALA A 48 -23.18 -16.81 8.95
CA ALA A 48 -22.61 -15.66 8.23
C ALA A 48 -22.39 -15.90 6.73
N SER A 49 -22.81 -17.06 6.19
CA SER A 49 -22.53 -17.46 4.81
C SER A 49 -23.40 -16.70 3.79
N SER A 50 -24.72 -16.62 4.01
CA SER A 50 -25.70 -16.14 3.01
C SER A 50 -25.47 -14.69 2.55
N SER A 51 -25.22 -13.76 3.48
CA SER A 51 -24.99 -12.34 3.16
C SER A 51 -23.66 -12.12 2.41
N ASN A 52 -22.63 -12.95 2.67
CA ASN A 52 -21.39 -12.91 1.92
C ASN A 52 -21.57 -13.41 0.47
N HIS A 53 -22.41 -14.43 0.24
CA HIS A 53 -22.72 -14.88 -1.12
C HIS A 53 -23.34 -13.76 -1.96
N HIS A 54 -24.29 -12.98 -1.44
CA HIS A 54 -24.85 -11.86 -2.19
C HIS A 54 -23.83 -10.76 -2.52
N LEU A 55 -22.90 -10.46 -1.59
CA LEU A 55 -21.81 -9.51 -1.86
C LEU A 55 -20.84 -10.04 -2.92
N LEU A 56 -20.51 -11.34 -2.85
CA LEU A 56 -19.62 -12.03 -3.78
C LEU A 56 -20.25 -12.17 -5.17
N LEU A 57 -21.57 -12.37 -5.26
CA LEU A 57 -22.31 -12.41 -6.53
C LEU A 57 -22.38 -11.03 -7.19
N LEU A 58 -22.56 -9.96 -6.41
CA LEU A 58 -22.44 -8.58 -6.90
C LEU A 58 -21.02 -8.25 -7.36
N PHE A 59 -20.00 -8.74 -6.64
CA PHE A 59 -18.60 -8.58 -7.03
C PHE A 59 -18.26 -9.37 -8.31
N LEU A 60 -18.76 -10.59 -8.47
CA LEU A 60 -18.62 -11.40 -9.69
C LEU A 60 -19.37 -10.80 -10.88
N LEU A 61 -20.57 -10.25 -10.66
CA LEU A 61 -21.30 -9.50 -11.70
C LEU A 61 -20.55 -8.23 -12.12
N LEU A 62 -19.94 -7.52 -11.17
CA LEU A 62 -19.09 -6.36 -11.46
C LEU A 62 -17.83 -6.76 -12.25
N LEU A 63 -17.20 -7.89 -11.89
CA LEU A 63 -16.06 -8.45 -12.64
C LEU A 63 -16.45 -8.91 -14.05
N LEU A 64 -17.65 -9.45 -14.24
CA LEU A 64 -18.19 -9.82 -15.57
C LEU A 64 -18.48 -8.59 -16.44
N VAL A 65 -18.96 -7.49 -15.83
CA VAL A 65 -19.13 -6.19 -16.53
C VAL A 65 -17.79 -5.48 -16.79
N LEU A 66 -16.74 -5.82 -16.04
CA LEU A 66 -15.35 -5.44 -16.30
C LEU A 66 -14.61 -6.41 -17.25
N GLY A 67 -15.31 -7.38 -17.84
CA GLY A 67 -14.75 -8.23 -18.89
C GLY A 67 -14.30 -7.38 -20.09
N PRO A 68 -13.07 -7.57 -20.62
CA PRO A 68 -12.61 -6.81 -21.76
C PRO A 68 -13.51 -7.11 -22.97
N SER A 69 -14.16 -6.09 -23.51
CA SER A 69 -14.72 -6.17 -24.86
C SER A 69 -13.56 -6.35 -25.84
N ASP A 70 -13.71 -7.25 -26.83
CA ASP A 70 -12.68 -7.53 -27.84
C ASP A 70 -12.45 -6.35 -28.80
N ALA A 71 -11.81 -5.30 -28.29
CA ALA A 71 -11.18 -4.28 -29.08
C ALA A 71 -9.93 -4.91 -29.73
N LEU A 72 -9.98 -5.08 -31.05
CA LEU A 72 -8.87 -5.56 -31.87
C LEU A 72 -7.62 -4.70 -31.65
N VAL A 73 -6.75 -5.12 -30.72
CA VAL A 73 -5.43 -4.52 -30.52
C VAL A 73 -4.59 -4.88 -31.74
N HIS A 74 -4.61 -3.98 -32.72
CA HIS A 74 -3.85 -4.10 -33.95
C HIS A 74 -2.36 -3.96 -33.61
N LEU A 75 -1.73 -5.07 -33.25
CA LEU A 75 -0.31 -5.20 -32.92
C LEU A 75 0.57 -4.97 -34.15
N LYS A 76 0.57 -3.72 -34.63
CA LYS A 76 1.64 -3.17 -35.45
C LYS A 76 2.86 -3.03 -34.55
N SER A 77 3.63 -4.11 -34.46
CA SER A 77 4.79 -4.30 -33.59
C SER A 77 5.97 -3.40 -34.00
N LYS A 78 5.79 -2.10 -33.74
CA LYS A 78 6.89 -1.15 -33.54
C LYS A 78 7.84 -1.68 -32.44
N PRO A 79 9.13 -1.34 -32.48
CA PRO A 79 10.15 -2.04 -31.71
C PRO A 79 9.89 -1.99 -30.19
N PHE A 80 10.36 -3.01 -29.48
CA PHE A 80 10.46 -2.96 -28.02
C PHE A 80 11.37 -1.77 -27.63
N PRO A 81 10.88 -0.78 -26.87
CA PRO A 81 11.68 0.38 -26.50
C PRO A 81 12.70 0.00 -25.42
N PHE A 82 13.87 -0.46 -25.85
CA PHE A 82 15.01 -0.68 -24.98
C PHE A 82 15.77 0.64 -24.75
N THR A 83 15.34 1.40 -23.74
CA THR A 83 16.07 2.60 -23.30
C THR A 83 17.38 2.19 -22.62
N PHE A 84 18.49 2.77 -23.07
CA PHE A 84 19.82 2.57 -22.53
C PHE A 84 20.45 3.91 -22.11
N LEU A 85 21.29 3.89 -21.08
CA LEU A 85 22.11 5.06 -20.74
C LEU A 85 23.25 5.21 -21.76
N ASP A 86 23.45 6.42 -22.24
CA ASP A 86 24.52 6.83 -23.14
C ASP A 86 25.43 7.91 -22.54
N ALA A 87 26.53 8.20 -23.23
CA ALA A 87 27.42 9.32 -22.95
C ALA A 87 27.83 10.02 -24.26
N PRO A 88 27.40 11.27 -24.52
CA PRO A 88 27.68 11.95 -25.79
C PRO A 88 29.15 12.33 -25.97
N ALA A 89 29.62 12.27 -27.21
CA ALA A 89 30.92 12.81 -27.62
C ALA A 89 30.91 14.33 -27.47
N ARG A 90 31.79 14.87 -26.62
CA ARG A 90 31.92 16.33 -26.43
C ARG A 90 32.52 17.06 -27.64
N PHE A 91 32.98 16.31 -28.64
CA PHE A 91 33.52 16.80 -29.90
C PHE A 91 32.56 16.64 -31.09
N ALA A 92 31.44 15.94 -30.92
CA ALA A 92 30.42 15.76 -31.95
C ALA A 92 29.31 16.81 -31.82
N VAL A 93 28.38 16.85 -32.77
CA VAL A 93 27.25 17.77 -32.71
C VAL A 93 26.34 17.39 -31.53
N PRO A 94 26.01 18.33 -30.62
CA PRO A 94 25.11 18.05 -29.50
C PRO A 94 23.70 17.75 -30.03
N ILE A 95 23.03 16.78 -29.41
CA ILE A 95 21.66 16.40 -29.74
C ILE A 95 20.70 17.40 -29.05
N ASP A 96 19.64 17.80 -29.75
CA ASP A 96 18.64 18.72 -29.21
C ASP A 96 17.61 18.03 -28.29
N SER A 97 16.67 18.82 -27.74
CA SER A 97 15.64 18.33 -26.82
C SER A 97 14.48 17.56 -27.49
N SER A 98 14.42 17.52 -28.82
CA SER A 98 13.51 16.66 -29.59
C SER A 98 14.09 15.25 -29.73
N GLY A 99 15.41 15.18 -29.84
CA GLY A 99 16.14 13.97 -30.22
C GLY A 99 16.05 13.68 -31.71
N ILE A 100 16.94 12.80 -32.17
CA ILE A 100 17.01 12.35 -33.56
C ILE A 100 16.67 10.86 -33.63
N CYS A 101 15.90 10.45 -34.63
CA CYS A 101 15.55 9.04 -34.88
C CYS A 101 15.93 8.64 -36.31
N GLY A 102 16.36 7.40 -36.49
CA GLY A 102 16.94 6.91 -37.75
C GLY A 102 16.96 5.39 -37.88
N SER A 103 17.37 4.91 -39.06
CA SER A 103 17.63 3.48 -39.29
C SER A 103 19.01 3.09 -38.75
N LEU A 104 19.10 1.95 -38.04
CA LEU A 104 20.34 1.54 -37.36
C LEU A 104 21.04 0.39 -38.07
N HIS A 105 22.28 0.63 -38.49
CA HIS A 105 23.09 -0.32 -39.25
C HIS A 105 24.35 -0.71 -38.45
N VAL A 106 24.77 -1.96 -38.52
CA VAL A 106 26.06 -2.38 -37.93
C VAL A 106 27.19 -1.97 -38.88
N ALA A 107 28.29 -1.44 -38.34
CA ALA A 107 29.45 -1.07 -39.14
C ALA A 107 30.10 -2.29 -39.82
N ASP A 108 30.51 -2.13 -41.08
CA ASP A 108 31.42 -3.04 -41.76
C ASP A 108 32.61 -2.26 -42.35
N PRO A 109 33.85 -2.42 -41.85
CA PRO A 109 34.23 -3.32 -40.75
C PRO A 109 33.75 -2.80 -39.39
N ILE A 110 33.44 -3.72 -38.46
CA ILE A 110 32.79 -3.44 -37.15
C ILE A 110 33.51 -2.41 -36.27
N TYR A 111 34.80 -2.18 -36.49
CA TYR A 111 35.59 -1.20 -35.75
C TYR A 111 35.64 0.20 -36.41
N ALA A 112 35.18 0.39 -37.65
CA ALA A 112 35.21 1.67 -38.37
C ALA A 112 36.60 2.37 -38.35
N CYS A 113 37.68 1.61 -38.55
CA CYS A 113 39.07 2.11 -38.62
C CYS A 113 39.61 2.16 -40.06
N SER A 114 38.71 2.12 -41.02
CA SER A 114 38.93 2.19 -42.47
C SER A 114 37.58 2.54 -43.11
N PRO A 115 37.53 3.04 -44.36
CA PRO A 115 36.28 3.34 -45.04
C PRO A 115 35.27 2.20 -44.94
N LEU A 116 34.02 2.55 -44.62
CA LEU A 116 32.94 1.58 -44.45
C LEU A 116 32.56 0.97 -45.81
N GLN A 117 32.18 -0.31 -45.80
CA GLN A 117 31.77 -1.05 -47.00
C GLN A 117 30.26 -0.90 -47.29
N ASN A 118 29.45 -0.64 -46.27
CA ASN A 118 28.00 -0.45 -46.36
C ASN A 118 27.59 0.96 -46.80
N VAL A 119 28.35 1.58 -47.73
CA VAL A 119 28.05 2.90 -48.31
C VAL A 119 26.81 2.80 -49.19
N TRP A 120 25.71 3.42 -48.75
CA TRP A 120 24.42 3.29 -49.42
C TRP A 120 24.24 4.31 -50.56
N SER A 121 24.11 3.81 -51.79
CA SER A 121 23.72 4.62 -52.96
C SER A 121 22.35 5.27 -52.74
N SER A 122 22.25 6.58 -52.95
CA SER A 122 21.05 7.41 -52.71
C SER A 122 19.87 7.10 -53.65
N SER A 123 19.28 5.93 -53.49
CA SER A 123 18.23 5.35 -54.35
C SER A 123 16.97 4.97 -53.55
N GLY A 124 16.51 5.90 -52.71
CA GLY A 124 15.28 5.78 -51.92
C GLY A 124 14.93 7.14 -51.33
N GLY A 125 13.78 7.71 -51.72
CA GLY A 125 13.41 9.09 -51.39
C GLY A 125 12.83 9.23 -49.98
N GLY A 126 13.68 9.12 -48.95
CA GLY A 126 13.34 9.41 -47.56
C GLY A 126 14.42 10.26 -46.90
N ASP A 127 14.01 11.35 -46.25
CA ASP A 127 14.87 12.28 -45.49
C ASP A 127 15.18 11.70 -44.08
N ALA A 128 15.44 10.39 -44.03
CA ALA A 128 15.55 9.62 -42.80
C ALA A 128 17.02 9.51 -42.38
N ALA A 129 17.32 9.89 -41.14
CA ALA A 129 18.66 9.81 -40.59
C ALA A 129 19.16 8.36 -40.51
N LYS A 130 20.46 8.17 -40.72
CA LYS A 130 21.13 6.87 -40.73
C LYS A 130 22.11 6.80 -39.58
N PHE A 131 21.96 5.81 -38.72
CA PHE A 131 22.85 5.61 -37.57
C PHE A 131 23.72 4.38 -37.80
N VAL A 132 24.99 4.45 -37.38
CA VAL A 132 25.93 3.33 -37.44
C VAL A 132 26.37 2.87 -36.04
N LEU A 133 26.26 1.57 -35.78
CA LEU A 133 26.69 0.92 -34.55
C LEU A 133 28.11 0.36 -34.70
N ILE A 134 29.06 0.92 -33.94
CA ILE A 134 30.50 0.68 -34.05
C ILE A 134 31.02 0.04 -32.76
N SER A 135 31.83 -1.01 -32.87
CA SER A 135 32.53 -1.60 -31.73
C SER A 135 33.79 -0.80 -31.34
N ARG A 136 34.02 -0.68 -30.04
CA ARG A 136 35.27 -0.11 -29.50
C ARG A 136 36.49 -0.97 -29.88
N GLY A 137 37.64 -0.31 -30.06
CA GLY A 137 38.93 -0.96 -30.30
C GLY A 137 39.61 -0.52 -31.60
N LEU A 138 40.87 -0.94 -31.76
CA LEU A 138 41.80 -0.67 -32.87
C LEU A 138 42.18 0.81 -33.12
N CYS A 139 41.21 1.71 -33.22
CA CYS A 139 41.39 3.13 -33.55
C CYS A 139 40.74 4.07 -32.52
N SER A 140 40.99 5.37 -32.65
CA SER A 140 40.47 6.40 -31.74
C SER A 140 38.95 6.63 -31.87
N PHE A 141 38.32 7.25 -30.87
CA PHE A 141 36.89 7.59 -30.93
C PHE A 141 36.59 8.64 -32.01
N GLU A 142 37.47 9.63 -32.19
CA GLU A 142 37.35 10.66 -33.21
C GLU A 142 37.38 10.07 -34.62
N GLU A 143 38.35 9.19 -34.87
CA GLU A 143 38.57 8.49 -36.15
C GLU A 143 37.36 7.63 -36.55
N LYS A 144 36.77 6.90 -35.60
CA LYS A 144 35.50 6.16 -35.81
C LYS A 144 34.36 7.08 -36.25
N VAL A 145 34.25 8.26 -35.65
CA VAL A 145 33.20 9.25 -35.97
C VAL A 145 33.46 9.92 -37.32
N ARG A 146 34.73 10.19 -37.68
CA ARG A 146 35.10 10.68 -39.02
C ARG A 146 34.79 9.65 -40.10
N VAL A 147 35.17 8.39 -39.90
CA VAL A 147 34.87 7.27 -40.82
C VAL A 147 33.36 7.05 -40.97
N ALA A 148 32.57 7.20 -39.90
CA ALA A 148 31.11 7.17 -39.98
C ALA A 148 30.52 8.31 -40.82
N GLN A 149 31.01 9.54 -40.62
CA GLN A 149 30.61 10.71 -41.39
C GLN A 149 30.99 10.58 -42.88
N GLU A 150 32.19 10.10 -43.17
CA GLU A 150 32.65 9.80 -44.54
C GLU A 150 31.84 8.69 -45.22
N GLY A 151 31.30 7.74 -44.42
CA GLY A 151 30.34 6.73 -44.87
C GLY A 151 28.91 7.26 -45.12
N GLY A 152 28.63 8.52 -44.81
CA GLY A 152 27.30 9.14 -45.02
C GLY A 152 26.25 8.79 -43.95
N PHE A 153 26.68 8.59 -42.70
CA PHE A 153 25.81 8.41 -41.53
C PHE A 153 25.67 9.72 -40.73
N ASP A 154 24.48 9.96 -40.18
CA ASP A 154 24.11 11.16 -39.43
C ASP A 154 24.38 11.03 -37.92
N ALA A 155 24.52 9.79 -37.42
CA ALA A 155 25.00 9.53 -36.06
C ALA A 155 25.85 8.25 -35.94
N ALA A 156 26.85 8.31 -35.05
CA ALA A 156 27.69 7.19 -34.68
C ALA A 156 27.43 6.73 -33.23
N ILE A 157 27.02 5.48 -33.05
CA ILE A 157 26.80 4.85 -31.75
C ILE A 157 27.97 3.89 -31.47
N ILE A 158 28.88 4.28 -30.57
CA ILE A 158 30.04 3.45 -30.21
C ILE A 158 29.70 2.64 -28.96
N TYR A 159 29.88 1.32 -29.00
CA TYR A 159 29.62 0.45 -27.85
C TYR A 159 30.89 -0.15 -27.24
N ASP A 160 30.92 -0.30 -25.91
CA ASP A 160 32.07 -0.87 -25.19
C ASP A 160 32.28 -2.36 -25.52
N ASP A 161 33.53 -2.80 -25.64
CA ASP A 161 33.88 -4.21 -25.80
C ASP A 161 33.92 -4.97 -24.45
N GLN A 162 33.97 -4.21 -23.35
CA GLN A 162 34.11 -4.70 -21.98
C GLN A 162 32.81 -4.60 -21.17
N GLU A 163 32.62 -5.51 -20.21
CA GLU A 163 31.48 -5.48 -19.29
C GLU A 163 31.82 -4.62 -18.08
N LYS A 164 31.39 -3.35 -18.12
CA LYS A 164 31.65 -2.34 -17.09
C LYS A 164 30.39 -1.54 -16.80
N SER A 165 30.26 -1.08 -15.55
CA SER A 165 29.10 -0.33 -15.04
C SER A 165 29.16 1.18 -15.31
N SER A 166 30.28 1.70 -15.81
CA SER A 166 30.47 3.12 -16.12
C SER A 166 30.87 3.34 -17.58
N LEU A 167 30.29 4.37 -18.19
CA LEU A 167 30.58 4.81 -19.55
C LEU A 167 31.85 5.67 -19.59
N TYR A 168 32.55 5.66 -20.73
CA TYR A 168 33.73 6.50 -20.95
C TYR A 168 33.32 7.82 -21.58
N SER A 169 33.94 8.93 -21.16
CA SER A 169 33.86 10.18 -21.91
C SER A 169 34.74 10.07 -23.15
N MET A 170 34.15 10.22 -24.34
CA MET A 170 34.89 10.23 -25.60
C MET A 170 35.56 11.60 -25.79
N ILE A 171 36.86 11.57 -26.10
CA ILE A 171 37.71 12.75 -26.32
C ILE A 171 38.23 12.72 -27.77
N GLY A 172 38.27 13.90 -28.40
CA GLY A 172 38.66 14.12 -29.81
C GLY A 172 38.60 15.61 -30.15
N ASN A 173 39.06 15.98 -31.35
CA ASN A 173 38.91 17.31 -31.94
C ASN A 173 37.54 17.47 -32.61
N THR A 174 36.88 18.61 -32.40
CA THR A 174 35.59 18.98 -33.00
C THR A 174 35.70 19.37 -34.49
N GLU A 175 36.88 19.76 -34.95
CA GLU A 175 37.08 20.34 -36.28
C GLU A 175 36.62 19.40 -37.40
N GLY A 176 35.61 19.83 -38.17
CA GLY A 176 35.06 19.07 -39.29
C GLY A 176 34.20 17.86 -38.90
N ILE A 177 33.70 17.78 -37.66
CA ILE A 177 32.72 16.76 -37.23
C ILE A 177 31.33 17.41 -37.09
N ASN A 178 30.44 17.01 -38.00
CA ASN A 178 29.10 17.57 -38.21
C ASN A 178 27.97 16.55 -37.90
N ILE A 179 28.33 15.36 -37.43
CA ILE A 179 27.39 14.28 -37.07
C ILE A 179 27.23 14.16 -35.55
N HIS A 180 26.19 13.49 -35.09
CA HIS A 180 26.03 13.15 -33.67
C HIS A 180 26.89 11.93 -33.31
N ALA A 181 27.36 11.83 -32.05
CA ALA A 181 27.99 10.60 -31.58
C ALA A 181 27.78 10.36 -30.08
N VAL A 182 27.52 9.10 -29.71
CA VAL A 182 27.26 8.66 -28.33
C VAL A 182 27.97 7.34 -28.00
N PHE A 183 28.32 7.15 -26.73
CA PHE A 183 28.95 5.94 -26.22
C PHE A 183 27.98 5.17 -25.32
N ILE A 184 27.85 3.86 -25.53
CA ILE A 184 26.92 2.99 -24.78
C ILE A 184 27.63 1.75 -24.20
N SER A 185 27.01 1.13 -23.21
CA SER A 185 27.53 -0.11 -22.61
C SER A 185 27.54 -1.28 -23.60
N LYS A 186 28.39 -2.28 -23.35
CA LYS A 186 28.41 -3.54 -24.13
C LYS A 186 27.05 -4.23 -24.20
N MET A 187 26.32 -4.25 -23.08
CA MET A 187 24.99 -4.84 -23.00
C MET A 187 24.00 -4.13 -23.94
N ALA A 188 24.06 -2.80 -24.00
CA ALA A 188 23.26 -2.01 -24.93
C ALA A 188 23.64 -2.31 -26.40
N GLY A 189 24.94 -2.25 -26.72
CA GLY A 189 25.45 -2.51 -28.08
C GLY A 189 25.13 -3.91 -28.60
N GLU A 190 25.42 -4.96 -27.85
CA GLU A 190 25.09 -6.36 -28.19
C GLU A 190 23.59 -6.69 -28.05
N THR A 191 22.76 -5.74 -27.60
CA THR A 191 21.30 -5.82 -27.72
C THR A 191 20.84 -5.14 -29.01
N LEU A 192 21.22 -3.88 -29.25
CA LEU A 192 20.92 -3.15 -30.49
C LEU A 192 21.33 -3.97 -31.73
N LYS A 193 22.55 -4.52 -31.74
CA LYS A 193 23.11 -5.38 -32.80
C LYS A 193 22.31 -6.67 -33.10
N LYS A 194 21.44 -7.13 -32.20
CA LYS A 194 20.50 -8.25 -32.45
C LYS A 194 19.17 -7.80 -33.02
N PHE A 195 18.86 -6.51 -32.88
CA PHE A 195 17.60 -5.90 -33.29
C PHE A 195 17.74 -4.97 -34.50
N THR A 196 18.95 -4.63 -34.95
CA THR A 196 19.19 -3.88 -36.20
C THR A 196 18.60 -4.61 -37.41
N ARG A 197 17.60 -3.99 -38.04
CA ARG A 197 17.03 -4.38 -39.33
C ARG A 197 17.36 -3.35 -40.41
N GLY A 198 17.76 -2.14 -40.02
CA GLY A 198 17.94 -1.02 -40.95
C GLY A 198 16.61 -0.37 -41.37
N GLU A 199 15.53 -0.56 -40.58
CA GLU A 199 14.22 0.08 -40.81
C GLU A 199 14.21 1.53 -40.28
N ASP A 200 13.52 2.45 -40.95
CA ASP A 200 13.50 3.87 -40.54
C ASP A 200 12.80 4.09 -39.19
N GLY A 201 13.47 4.82 -38.29
CA GLY A 201 12.98 5.08 -36.93
C GLY A 201 13.15 3.88 -35.97
N GLU A 202 14.00 2.91 -36.32
CA GLU A 202 14.36 1.77 -35.46
C GLU A 202 15.14 2.17 -34.20
N CYS A 203 15.92 3.25 -34.26
CA CYS A 203 16.69 3.79 -33.14
C CYS A 203 16.44 5.29 -32.99
N CYS A 204 16.46 5.78 -31.74
CA CYS A 204 16.37 7.20 -31.40
C CYS A 204 17.42 7.55 -30.35
N ILE A 205 17.97 8.76 -30.43
CA ILE A 205 18.94 9.30 -29.47
C ILE A 205 18.41 10.64 -28.95
N GLY A 206 18.41 10.85 -27.63
CA GLY A 206 17.90 12.06 -26.97
C GLY A 206 16.37 12.22 -26.93
N SER A 207 15.61 11.43 -27.70
CA SER A 207 14.15 11.56 -27.74
C SER A 207 13.49 10.89 -26.54
N SER A 208 12.92 11.68 -25.62
CA SER A 208 12.35 11.24 -24.34
C SER A 208 10.94 10.63 -24.44
N ILE A 209 10.66 9.94 -25.56
CA ILE A 209 9.42 9.21 -25.84
C ILE A 209 9.30 7.90 -25.04
N ASP A 210 9.28 8.03 -23.71
CA ASP A 210 8.44 7.21 -22.81
C ASP A 210 8.45 7.70 -21.35
N GLU A 211 9.32 8.64 -20.97
CA GLU A 211 9.33 9.26 -19.63
C GLU A 211 7.96 9.90 -19.29
N THR A 212 7.29 10.51 -20.27
CA THR A 212 5.94 11.05 -20.10
C THR A 212 4.90 9.95 -19.87
N THR A 213 4.96 8.84 -20.62
CA THR A 213 4.07 7.68 -20.44
C THR A 213 4.25 7.05 -19.05
N GLY A 214 5.50 6.78 -18.67
CA GLY A 214 5.85 6.17 -17.38
C GLY A 214 5.49 7.05 -16.19
N THR A 215 5.85 8.34 -16.21
CA THR A 215 5.51 9.28 -15.14
C THR A 215 4.01 9.49 -14.99
N VAL A 216 3.25 9.60 -16.08
CA VAL A 216 1.77 9.72 -16.03
C VAL A 216 1.12 8.47 -15.40
N LEU A 217 1.59 7.26 -15.73
CA LEU A 217 1.10 6.03 -15.10
C LEU A 217 1.43 5.97 -13.60
N VAL A 218 2.66 6.33 -13.21
CA VAL A 218 3.08 6.37 -11.79
C VAL A 218 2.27 7.42 -11.00
N ILE A 219 2.09 8.63 -11.54
CA ILE A 219 1.30 9.70 -10.91
C ILE A 219 -0.16 9.27 -10.76
N SER A 220 -0.73 8.60 -11.76
CA SER A 220 -2.10 8.07 -11.72
C SER A 220 -2.28 7.01 -10.64
N PHE A 221 -1.33 6.07 -10.54
CA PHE A 221 -1.34 5.02 -9.52
C PHE A 221 -1.22 5.58 -8.09
N VAL A 222 -0.28 6.51 -7.85
CA VAL A 222 -0.10 7.17 -6.55
C VAL A 222 -1.36 7.95 -6.15
N SER A 223 -1.96 8.68 -7.11
CA SER A 223 -3.18 9.45 -6.88
C SER A 223 -4.36 8.55 -6.48
N LEU A 224 -4.53 7.41 -7.16
CA LEU A 224 -5.57 6.43 -6.87
C LEU A 224 -5.41 5.80 -5.48
N VAL A 225 -4.17 5.44 -5.09
CA VAL A 225 -3.89 4.90 -3.74
C VAL A 225 -4.24 5.92 -2.65
N VAL A 226 -3.87 7.19 -2.82
CA VAL A 226 -4.20 8.26 -1.87
C VAL A 226 -5.72 8.44 -1.73
N ILE A 227 -6.46 8.47 -2.84
CA ILE A 227 -7.93 8.59 -2.83
C ILE A 227 -8.58 7.42 -2.07
N ILE A 228 -8.16 6.18 -2.35
CA ILE A 228 -8.66 5.00 -1.64
C ILE A 228 -8.36 5.07 -0.14
N SER A 229 -7.14 5.48 0.26
CA SER A 229 -6.78 5.62 1.67
C SER A 229 -7.63 6.67 2.40
N VAL A 230 -7.91 7.82 1.78
CA VAL A 230 -8.77 8.87 2.35
C VAL A 230 -10.21 8.39 2.49
N LEU A 231 -10.76 7.72 1.47
CA LEU A 231 -12.12 7.15 1.52
C LEU A 231 -12.24 6.06 2.59
N ALA A 232 -11.25 5.16 2.70
CA ALA A 232 -11.20 4.12 3.73
C ALA A 232 -11.14 4.73 5.14
N ALA A 233 -10.30 5.74 5.36
CA ALA A 233 -10.20 6.45 6.64
C ALA A 233 -11.52 7.16 7.00
N PHE A 234 -12.19 7.81 6.04
CA PHE A 234 -13.49 8.45 6.25
C PHE A 234 -14.59 7.42 6.58
N LEU A 235 -14.66 6.31 5.84
CA LEU A 235 -15.64 5.25 6.09
C LEU A 235 -15.40 4.55 7.43
N PHE A 236 -14.15 4.31 7.81
CA PHE A 236 -13.77 3.78 9.12
C PHE A 236 -14.17 4.75 10.24
N ALA A 237 -13.81 6.04 10.12
CA ALA A 237 -14.21 7.07 11.10
C ALA A 237 -15.73 7.23 11.21
N ARG A 238 -16.47 7.11 10.09
CA ARG A 238 -17.94 7.08 10.07
C ARG A 238 -18.47 5.85 10.82
N ASN A 239 -17.93 4.66 10.54
CA ASN A 239 -18.35 3.42 11.18
C ASN A 239 -18.07 3.44 12.70
N CYS A 240 -16.89 3.89 13.12
CA CYS A 240 -16.55 4.07 14.54
C CYS A 240 -17.46 5.09 15.25
N ARG A 241 -17.91 6.15 14.56
CA ARG A 241 -18.90 7.11 15.11
C ARG A 241 -20.30 6.50 15.21
N LEU A 242 -20.71 5.64 14.28
CA LEU A 242 -21.99 4.92 14.35
C LEU A 242 -21.97 3.87 15.47
N LEU A 243 -20.93 3.06 15.55
CA LEU A 243 -20.72 2.09 16.64
C LEU A 243 -20.68 2.79 18.01
N ARG A 244 -19.92 3.90 18.15
CA ARG A 244 -19.87 4.67 19.41
C ARG A 244 -21.22 5.31 19.78
N ARG A 245 -22.07 5.68 18.81
CA ARG A 245 -23.46 6.11 19.08
C ARG A 245 -24.30 4.99 19.70
N GLY A 246 -24.13 3.74 19.25
CA GLY A 246 -24.82 2.58 19.85
C GLY A 246 -24.29 2.18 21.24
N VAL A 247 -23.03 2.50 21.56
CA VAL A 247 -22.42 2.16 22.86
C VAL A 247 -22.74 3.18 23.96
N HIS A 248 -22.99 4.45 23.63
CA HIS A 248 -23.17 5.48 24.67
C HIS A 248 -24.58 5.49 25.31
N SER A 249 -25.57 4.86 24.70
CA SER A 249 -26.90 4.63 25.27
C SER A 249 -26.91 3.38 26.16
N GLN A 250 -26.16 3.37 27.25
CA GLN A 250 -26.40 2.40 28.32
C GLN A 250 -27.66 2.85 29.07
N PRO A 251 -28.74 2.05 29.13
CA PRO A 251 -29.88 2.39 29.98
C PRO A 251 -29.44 2.31 31.44
N THR A 252 -29.74 3.35 32.21
CA THR A 252 -29.69 3.28 33.67
C THR A 252 -30.62 2.15 34.11
N SER A 253 -30.09 1.18 34.86
CA SER A 253 -30.87 0.06 35.40
C SER A 253 -31.15 0.32 36.88
N MET A 254 -32.41 0.24 37.30
CA MET A 254 -32.75 0.34 38.71
C MET A 254 -32.32 -0.94 39.43
N LYS A 255 -31.60 -0.79 40.55
CA LYS A 255 -31.31 -1.90 41.45
C LYS A 255 -32.63 -2.51 41.92
N ARG A 256 -32.76 -3.83 41.81
CA ARG A 256 -33.99 -4.59 42.08
C ARG A 256 -34.71 -4.21 43.39
N GLN A 257 -33.95 -4.00 44.47
CA GLN A 257 -34.48 -3.57 45.77
C GLN A 257 -35.24 -2.22 45.75
N ALA A 258 -34.92 -1.30 44.83
CA ALA A 258 -35.63 -0.03 44.68
C ALA A 258 -36.98 -0.20 43.94
N VAL A 259 -37.10 -1.24 43.11
CA VAL A 259 -38.34 -1.56 42.38
C VAL A 259 -39.32 -2.31 43.30
N GLU A 260 -38.81 -3.21 44.14
CA GLU A 260 -39.63 -4.05 45.02
C GLU A 260 -40.47 -3.25 46.03
N VAL A 261 -40.05 -2.03 46.40
CA VAL A 261 -40.72 -1.10 47.34
C VAL A 261 -41.94 -0.38 46.73
N LEU A 262 -42.08 -0.34 45.40
CA LEU A 262 -43.18 0.37 44.73
C LEU A 262 -44.57 -0.26 45.03
N PRO A 263 -45.65 0.53 45.13
CA PRO A 263 -46.98 0.03 45.51
C PRO A 263 -47.47 -1.13 44.63
N CYS A 264 -47.87 -2.23 45.28
CA CYS A 264 -48.50 -3.39 44.65
C CYS A 264 -49.85 -3.69 45.28
N PHE A 265 -50.79 -4.19 44.47
CA PHE A 265 -52.06 -4.75 44.92
C PHE A 265 -52.41 -6.00 44.11
N THR A 266 -53.26 -6.86 44.68
CA THR A 266 -53.81 -8.02 43.96
C THR A 266 -55.06 -7.61 43.19
N PHE A 267 -55.10 -7.85 41.88
CA PHE A 267 -56.27 -7.55 41.05
C PHE A 267 -57.47 -8.39 41.47
N LYS A 268 -58.64 -7.75 41.50
CA LYS A 268 -59.94 -8.39 41.78
C LYS A 268 -61.05 -7.73 40.97
N THR A 269 -61.64 -8.46 40.03
CA THR A 269 -62.73 -8.03 39.13
C THR A 269 -63.92 -7.42 39.89
N ALA A 270 -64.25 -7.97 41.05
CA ALA A 270 -65.32 -7.50 41.94
C ALA A 270 -65.19 -6.03 42.40
N TYR A 271 -64.01 -5.42 42.26
CA TYR A 271 -63.74 -4.03 42.66
C TYR A 271 -63.80 -3.02 41.51
N LEU A 272 -64.13 -3.45 40.27
CA LEU A 272 -64.26 -2.56 39.09
C LEU A 272 -65.51 -1.63 39.12
N ASN A 273 -66.17 -1.48 40.28
CA ASN A 273 -67.25 -0.53 40.48
C ASN A 273 -66.70 0.88 40.76
N SER A 274 -66.30 1.55 39.67
CA SER A 274 -65.84 2.95 39.56
C SER A 274 -64.34 3.21 39.81
N LYS A 275 -63.75 3.99 38.88
CA LYS A 275 -62.55 4.83 39.08
C LYS A 275 -61.16 4.15 39.05
N ARG A 276 -60.95 3.15 38.19
CA ARG A 276 -59.64 2.86 37.57
C ARG A 276 -59.83 2.62 36.06
N ASN A 277 -58.80 2.93 35.27
CA ASN A 277 -58.92 3.10 33.81
C ASN A 277 -57.99 2.16 33.00
N ALA A 278 -57.45 1.10 33.61
CA ALA A 278 -56.61 0.11 32.94
C ALA A 278 -57.12 -1.31 33.23
N GLU A 279 -57.63 -1.98 32.20
CA GLU A 279 -58.05 -3.39 32.26
C GLU A 279 -56.98 -4.32 31.64
N THR A 280 -56.04 -3.75 30.87
CA THR A 280 -55.00 -4.44 30.10
C THR A 280 -53.60 -3.94 30.46
N CYS A 281 -52.63 -4.85 30.56
CA CYS A 281 -51.23 -4.52 30.83
C CYS A 281 -50.52 -4.00 29.58
N ALA A 282 -50.09 -2.73 29.58
CA ALA A 282 -49.42 -2.11 28.43
C ALA A 282 -48.00 -2.63 28.11
N ILE A 283 -47.52 -3.71 28.75
CA ILE A 283 -46.23 -4.36 28.46
C ILE A 283 -46.41 -5.70 27.75
N CYS A 284 -47.33 -6.56 28.18
CA CYS A 284 -47.63 -7.85 27.51
C CYS A 284 -48.87 -7.80 26.61
N LEU A 285 -49.71 -6.77 26.75
CA LEU A 285 -51.01 -6.59 26.05
C LEU A 285 -52.06 -7.65 26.43
N GLU A 286 -51.96 -8.19 27.65
CA GLU A 286 -52.91 -9.15 28.23
C GLU A 286 -53.79 -8.47 29.29
N ASP A 287 -55.05 -8.89 29.38
CA ASP A 287 -56.02 -8.38 30.36
C ASP A 287 -55.80 -8.94 31.77
N TYR A 288 -56.08 -8.14 32.79
CA TYR A 288 -55.84 -8.49 34.19
C TYR A 288 -56.82 -9.55 34.73
N GLN A 289 -56.29 -10.56 35.41
CA GLN A 289 -57.04 -11.70 35.94
C GLN A 289 -57.12 -11.70 37.48
N ASP A 290 -58.18 -12.30 38.02
CA ASP A 290 -58.40 -12.39 39.47
C ASP A 290 -57.25 -13.11 40.19
N GLY A 291 -56.58 -12.41 41.11
CA GLY A 291 -55.43 -12.93 41.85
C GLY A 291 -54.05 -12.49 41.33
N GLU A 292 -53.98 -11.79 40.19
CA GLU A 292 -52.71 -11.29 39.66
C GLU A 292 -52.14 -10.12 40.47
N MET A 293 -50.81 -9.99 40.49
CA MET A 293 -50.11 -8.93 41.21
C MET A 293 -49.83 -7.75 40.28
N ILE A 294 -50.49 -6.62 40.55
CA ILE A 294 -50.39 -5.37 39.79
C ILE A 294 -49.54 -4.38 40.57
N ARG A 295 -48.55 -3.78 39.92
CA ARG A 295 -47.70 -2.72 40.46
C ARG A 295 -48.12 -1.38 39.84
N VAL A 296 -48.18 -0.35 40.69
CA VAL A 296 -48.49 1.03 40.30
C VAL A 296 -47.19 1.84 40.37
N LEU A 297 -46.87 2.56 39.30
CA LEU A 297 -45.74 3.51 39.28
C LEU A 297 -46.14 4.85 39.91
N PRO A 298 -45.20 5.72 40.34
CA PRO A 298 -45.52 7.04 40.90
C PRO A 298 -46.35 7.95 39.97
N CYS A 299 -46.32 7.68 38.67
CA CYS A 299 -47.15 8.31 37.65
C CYS A 299 -48.56 7.68 37.48
N GLU A 300 -49.06 6.96 38.49
CA GLU A 300 -50.37 6.27 38.55
C GLU A 300 -50.64 5.20 37.48
N HIS A 301 -49.65 4.85 36.64
CA HIS A 301 -49.80 3.81 35.62
C HIS A 301 -49.64 2.41 36.21
N GLU A 302 -50.55 1.51 35.85
CA GLU A 302 -50.67 0.15 36.37
C GLU A 302 -50.13 -0.89 35.37
N TYR A 303 -49.45 -1.92 35.88
CA TYR A 303 -48.86 -3.02 35.10
C TYR A 303 -48.83 -4.31 35.92
N HIS A 304 -48.77 -5.49 35.30
CA HIS A 304 -48.33 -6.70 36.00
C HIS A 304 -46.94 -6.47 36.62
N ALA A 305 -46.78 -6.80 37.90
CA ALA A 305 -45.54 -6.58 38.64
C ALA A 305 -44.34 -7.25 37.94
N VAL A 306 -44.49 -8.49 37.47
CA VAL A 306 -43.43 -9.23 36.76
C VAL A 306 -42.98 -8.50 35.47
N CYS A 307 -43.92 -7.93 34.73
CA CYS A 307 -43.65 -7.23 33.47
C CYS A 307 -42.89 -5.92 33.71
N VAL A 308 -43.36 -5.09 34.65
CA VAL A 308 -42.71 -3.80 34.94
C VAL A 308 -41.41 -3.95 35.74
N ASP A 309 -41.28 -4.97 36.57
CA ASP A 309 -40.01 -5.28 37.26
C ASP A 309 -38.94 -5.73 36.25
N SER A 310 -39.32 -6.54 35.27
CA SER A 310 -38.46 -6.91 34.14
C SER A 310 -38.14 -5.70 33.23
N TRP A 311 -39.05 -4.73 33.11
CA TRP A 311 -38.81 -3.47 32.38
C TRP A 311 -37.77 -2.60 33.09
N LEU A 312 -38.03 -2.22 34.34
CA LEU A 312 -37.21 -1.26 35.12
C LEU A 312 -35.81 -1.79 35.45
N THR A 313 -35.62 -3.12 35.50
CA THR A 313 -34.31 -3.74 35.74
C THR A 313 -33.47 -3.97 34.48
N LYS A 314 -34.07 -4.00 33.28
CA LYS A 314 -33.35 -4.35 32.02
C LYS A 314 -33.36 -3.27 30.94
N TRP A 315 -34.39 -2.45 30.85
CA TRP A 315 -34.65 -1.59 29.68
C TRP A 315 -34.59 -0.08 29.98
N GLY A 316 -34.99 0.35 31.20
CA GLY A 316 -34.79 1.74 31.65
C GLY A 316 -35.67 2.15 32.83
N THR A 317 -35.28 3.21 33.54
CA THR A 317 -35.90 3.69 34.80
C THR A 317 -37.20 4.51 34.62
N PHE A 318 -37.91 4.35 33.51
CA PHE A 318 -39.05 5.20 33.14
C PHE A 318 -40.31 4.39 32.79
N CYS A 319 -41.46 5.01 33.03
CA CYS A 319 -42.78 4.46 32.72
C CYS A 319 -42.93 4.17 31.21
N PRO A 320 -43.30 2.94 30.80
CA PRO A 320 -43.53 2.57 29.40
C PRO A 320 -44.47 3.53 28.63
N VAL A 321 -45.55 3.98 29.28
CA VAL A 321 -46.59 4.81 28.66
C VAL A 321 -46.23 6.30 28.68
N CYS A 322 -46.10 6.92 29.86
CA CYS A 322 -45.90 8.38 29.96
C CYS A 322 -44.43 8.85 29.91
N LYS A 323 -43.46 7.92 29.95
CA LYS A 323 -42.00 8.19 29.94
C LYS A 323 -41.45 9.04 31.10
N GLN A 324 -42.25 9.30 32.14
CA GLN A 324 -41.75 9.88 33.38
C GLN A 324 -40.79 8.89 34.07
N GLU A 325 -39.71 9.39 34.66
CA GLU A 325 -38.82 8.57 35.48
C GLU A 325 -39.50 8.10 36.76
N VAL A 326 -39.16 6.90 37.22
CA VAL A 326 -39.68 6.29 38.46
C VAL A 326 -38.95 6.83 39.71
N ASN A 327 -37.87 7.61 39.53
CA ASN A 327 -37.24 8.38 40.60
C ASN A 327 -38.04 9.67 40.88
N SER A 328 -39.05 9.59 41.74
CA SER A 328 -39.71 10.73 42.40
C SER A 328 -40.33 10.26 43.72
N GLY A 329 -40.11 10.98 44.82
CA GLY A 329 -40.39 10.51 46.19
C GLY A 329 -39.11 10.44 47.05
N GLU A 330 -38.74 11.34 47.97
CA GLU A 330 -39.31 12.62 48.49
C GLU A 330 -40.70 13.04 47.99
#